data_AF-A0A3N5VFE0-F1
#
_entry.id   AF-A0A3N5VFE0-F1
#
_cell.length_a   1.000
_cell.length_b   1.000
_cell.length_c   1.000
_cell.angle_alpha   90.00
_cell.angle_beta   90.00
_cell.angle_gamma   90.00
#
_symmetry.space_group_name_H-M   'P 1'
#
loop_
_entity.id
_entity.type
_entity.pdbx_description
1 polymer ?
#
loop_
_entity_poly.entity_id
_entity_poly.type
_entity_poly.pdbx_seq_one_letter_code
_entity_poly.pdbx_strand_id
1 'polypeptide(L)'
;MVTTLWNPVSRARKLMAGSFIFVEAAAFHGIGGFSHDWFAGEELDFCQRLKKLARKTKRQIVILHRHPLQTSGRKIDLYTPWEILRMLARVVMSGGRSLQNRETTHVWYDGRR
;
A
#
# COMPACT_ATOMS: atom_id res chain seq x y z
N MET A 1 -11.71 -13.56 4.96
CA MET A 1 -12.16 -12.56 5.96
C MET A 1 -11.40 -11.23 5.85
N VAL A 2 -10.06 -11.21 5.73
CA VAL A 2 -9.32 -9.94 5.57
C VAL A 2 -9.60 -9.25 4.23
N THR A 3 -9.59 -10.01 3.14
CA THR A 3 -9.85 -9.50 1.77
C THR A 3 -11.26 -8.95 1.59
N THR A 4 -12.25 -9.52 2.28
CA THR A 4 -13.66 -9.09 2.21
C THR A 4 -13.89 -7.71 2.85
N LEU A 5 -13.08 -7.32 3.85
CA LEU A 5 -13.12 -5.98 4.45
C LEU A 5 -12.19 -5.00 3.74
N TRP A 6 -11.00 -5.45 3.33
CA TRP A 6 -10.00 -4.61 2.68
C TRP A 6 -10.41 -4.16 1.28
N ASN A 7 -10.98 -5.06 0.47
CA ASN A 7 -11.32 -4.75 -0.92
C ASN A 7 -12.32 -3.58 -1.05
N PRO A 8 -13.42 -3.51 -0.29
CA PRO A 8 -14.33 -2.36 -0.33
C PRO A 8 -13.65 -1.05 0.12
N VAL A 9 -12.87 -1.08 1.21
CA VAL A 9 -12.18 0.10 1.75
C VAL A 9 -11.15 0.63 0.76
N SER A 10 -10.33 -0.27 0.19
CA SER A 10 -9.34 0.06 -0.82
C SER A 10 -10.00 0.68 -2.06
N ARG A 11 -11.13 0.13 -2.53
CA ARG A 11 -11.89 0.67 -3.67
C ARG A 11 -12.47 2.06 -3.38
N ALA A 12 -13.14 2.23 -2.25
CA ALA A 12 -13.78 3.50 -1.89
C ALA A 12 -12.73 4.61 -1.66
N ARG A 13 -11.64 4.28 -0.97
CA ARG A 13 -10.56 5.23 -0.68
C ARG A 13 -9.54 5.33 -1.80
N LYS A 14 -9.63 4.51 -2.87
CA LYS A 14 -8.66 4.40 -3.98
C LYS A 14 -7.24 4.16 -3.47
N LEU A 15 -7.08 3.28 -2.49
CA LEU A 15 -5.79 2.91 -1.91
C LEU A 15 -5.24 1.73 -2.72
N MET A 16 -4.32 2.03 -3.65
CA MET A 16 -3.67 1.01 -4.46
C MET A 16 -2.54 0.40 -3.63
N ALA A 17 -2.86 -0.68 -2.93
CA ALA A 17 -1.90 -1.52 -2.22
C ALA A 17 -1.76 -2.84 -3.00
N GLY A 18 -1.37 -2.72 -4.27
CA GLY A 18 -1.42 -3.82 -5.24
C GLY A 18 -0.13 -3.89 -6.05
N SER A 19 0.16 -5.08 -6.56
CA SER A 19 1.41 -5.41 -7.23
C SER A 19 1.65 -4.66 -8.55
N PHE A 20 0.58 -4.12 -9.17
CA PHE A 20 0.66 -3.42 -10.45
C PHE A 20 -0.10 -2.10 -10.39
N ILE A 21 0.56 -1.03 -10.81
CA ILE A 21 -0.01 0.31 -10.95
C ILE A 21 0.32 0.80 -12.36
N PHE A 22 -0.72 1.13 -13.12
CA PHE A 22 -0.58 1.73 -14.44
C PHE A 22 -0.88 3.23 -14.35
N VAL A 23 0.06 4.05 -14.80
CA VAL A 23 -0.04 5.50 -14.76
C VAL A 23 0.69 6.09 -15.97
N GLU A 24 0.21 7.25 -16.44
CA GLU A 24 0.90 8.00 -17.49
C GLU A 24 2.30 8.41 -17.01
N ALA A 25 3.32 8.24 -17.85
CA ALA A 25 4.71 8.53 -17.50
C ALA A 25 4.92 9.99 -17.06
N ALA A 26 4.28 10.95 -17.74
CA ALA A 26 4.36 12.36 -17.37
C ALA A 26 3.76 12.64 -15.98
N ALA A 27 2.67 11.96 -15.63
CA ALA A 27 2.06 12.08 -14.31
C ALA A 27 2.95 11.45 -13.22
N PHE A 28 3.58 10.31 -13.51
CA PHE A 28 4.53 9.65 -12.59
C PHE A 28 5.74 10.53 -12.30
N HIS A 29 6.41 11.03 -13.33
CA HIS A 29 7.55 11.95 -13.17
C HIS A 29 7.12 13.28 -12.55
N GLY A 30 5.95 13.81 -12.92
CA GLY A 30 5.43 15.09 -12.42
C GLY A 30 5.10 15.09 -10.92
N ILE A 31 4.92 13.92 -10.29
CA ILE A 31 4.77 13.81 -8.83
C ILE A 31 6.03 13.30 -8.12
N GLY A 32 7.14 13.11 -8.85
CA GLY A 32 8.43 12.66 -8.31
C GLY A 32 8.53 11.16 -8.08
N GLY A 33 7.73 10.34 -8.76
CA GLY A 33 7.79 8.87 -8.66
C GLY A 33 7.54 8.32 -7.25
N PHE A 34 8.05 7.11 -6.98
CA PHE A 34 8.02 6.53 -5.62
C PHE A 34 9.02 7.25 -4.72
N SER A 35 8.62 7.53 -3.48
CA SER A 35 9.53 8.12 -2.49
C SER A 35 10.45 7.04 -1.95
N HIS A 36 11.73 7.36 -1.84
CA HIS A 36 12.76 6.49 -1.26
C HIS A 36 12.80 6.54 0.27
N ASP A 37 11.98 7.41 0.89
CA ASP A 37 11.95 7.61 2.34
C ASP A 37 11.13 6.53 3.08
N TRP A 38 10.40 5.72 2.31
CA TRP A 38 9.52 4.68 2.82
C TRP A 38 10.13 3.31 2.51
N PHE A 39 10.34 2.48 3.53
CA PHE A 39 10.69 1.08 3.34
C PHE A 39 9.44 0.23 3.08
N ALA A 40 8.27 0.64 3.57
CA ALA A 40 7.01 0.00 3.22
C ALA A 40 5.90 1.02 3.05
N GLY A 41 4.90 0.68 2.21
CA GLY A 41 3.78 1.59 1.95
C GLY A 41 4.14 2.79 1.07
N GLU A 42 5.26 2.74 0.36
CA GLU A 42 5.62 3.67 -0.72
C GLU A 42 4.47 3.85 -1.74
N GLU A 43 3.72 2.77 -2.01
CA GLU A 43 2.56 2.80 -2.91
C GLU A 43 1.41 3.63 -2.32
N LEU A 44 1.25 3.66 -1.00
CA LEU A 44 0.21 4.45 -0.33
C LEU A 44 0.53 5.94 -0.38
N ASP A 45 1.79 6.33 -0.15
CA ASP A 45 2.23 7.71 -0.32
C ASP A 45 2.06 8.16 -1.79
N PHE A 46 2.52 7.32 -2.72
CA PHE A 46 2.31 7.54 -4.16
C PHE A 46 0.82 7.71 -4.50
N CYS A 47 -0.06 6.85 -3.98
CA CYS A 47 -1.52 6.99 -4.16
C CYS A 47 -2.05 8.34 -3.68
N GLN A 48 -1.56 8.84 -2.55
CA GLN A 48 -2.00 10.13 -2.01
C GLN A 48 -1.57 11.28 -2.90
N ARG A 49 -0.31 11.29 -3.35
CA ARG A 49 0.21 12.30 -4.29
C ARG A 49 -0.51 12.24 -5.62
N LEU A 50 -0.74 11.03 -6.15
CA LEU A 50 -1.45 10.83 -7.40
C LEU A 50 -2.91 11.30 -7.32
N LYS A 51 -3.60 11.09 -6.19
CA LYS A 51 -4.97 11.63 -5.98
C LYS A 51 -5.00 13.15 -6.02
N LYS A 52 -4.01 13.81 -5.43
CA LYS A 52 -3.90 15.28 -5.48
C LYS A 52 -3.74 15.75 -6.92
N LEU A 53 -2.88 15.09 -7.71
CA LEU A 53 -2.71 15.40 -9.13
C LEU A 53 -3.99 15.13 -9.93
N ALA A 54 -4.64 13.98 -9.72
CA ALA A 54 -5.87 13.59 -10.40
C ALA A 54 -7.00 14.61 -10.17
N ARG A 55 -7.13 15.12 -8.92
CA ARG A 55 -8.08 16.19 -8.60
C ARG A 55 -7.77 17.48 -9.36
N LYS A 56 -6.50 17.92 -9.39
CA LYS A 56 -6.07 19.13 -10.10
C LYS A 56 -6.30 19.03 -11.62
N THR A 57 -6.08 17.85 -12.18
CA THR A 57 -6.17 17.58 -13.63
C THR A 57 -7.54 17.06 -14.08
N LYS A 58 -8.52 16.98 -13.16
CA LYS A 58 -9.86 16.40 -13.40
C LYS A 58 -9.83 14.97 -13.96
N ARG A 59 -8.80 14.19 -13.61
CA ARG A 59 -8.63 12.79 -14.01
C ARG A 59 -9.18 11.83 -12.95
N GLN A 60 -9.39 10.58 -13.35
CA GLN A 60 -9.90 9.54 -12.47
C GLN A 60 -8.83 8.47 -12.20
N ILE A 61 -8.82 7.97 -10.96
CA ILE A 61 -8.09 6.77 -10.55
C ILE A 61 -9.13 5.68 -10.35
N VAL A 62 -8.88 4.50 -10.94
CA VAL A 62 -9.77 3.33 -10.93
C VAL A 62 -8.98 2.12 -10.47
N ILE A 63 -9.58 1.28 -9.61
CA ILE A 63 -9.00 0.00 -9.20
C ILE A 63 -9.71 -1.10 -10.00
N LEU A 64 -8.94 -1.80 -10.84
CA LEU A 64 -9.44 -2.91 -11.63
C LEU A 64 -9.68 -4.11 -10.71
N HIS A 65 -10.94 -4.53 -10.59
CA HIS A 65 -11.35 -5.56 -9.63
C HIS A 65 -11.98 -6.80 -10.27
N ARG A 66 -12.22 -6.79 -11.59
CA ARG A 66 -12.89 -7.89 -12.30
C ARG A 66 -12.01 -9.14 -12.38
N HIS A 67 -10.69 -8.95 -12.47
CA HIS A 67 -9.69 -10.02 -12.47
C HIS A 67 -8.68 -9.74 -11.36
N PRO A 68 -9.00 -10.08 -10.10
CA PRO A 68 -8.08 -9.85 -8.99
C PRO A 68 -6.84 -10.73 -9.13
N LEU A 69 -5.67 -10.17 -8.83
CA LEU A 69 -4.44 -10.93 -8.75
C LEU A 69 -4.51 -11.85 -7.53
N GLN A 70 -4.52 -13.16 -7.75
CA GLN A 70 -4.43 -14.15 -6.68
C GLN A 70 -2.96 -14.36 -6.33
N THR A 71 -2.55 -13.91 -5.15
CA THR A 71 -1.20 -14.13 -4.62
C THR A 71 -1.25 -15.14 -3.47
N SER A 72 -0.15 -15.87 -3.26
CA SER A 72 -0.06 -16.82 -2.15
C SER A 72 -0.14 -16.08 -0.82
N GLY A 73 -0.96 -16.56 0.11
CA GLY A 73 -1.04 -16.07 1.50
C GLY A 73 0.23 -16.31 2.33
N ARG A 74 1.24 -16.97 1.76
CA ARG A 74 2.45 -17.45 2.44
C ARG A 74 3.12 -16.44 3.37
N LYS A 75 3.12 -15.14 3.05
CA LYS A 75 3.68 -14.11 3.95
C LYS A 75 2.85 -13.86 5.20
N ILE A 76 1.52 -13.98 5.11
CA ILE A 76 0.59 -13.85 6.24
C ILE A 76 0.66 -15.11 7.11
N ASP A 77 0.83 -16.28 6.49
CA ASP A 77 0.92 -17.57 7.20
C ASP A 77 2.20 -17.69 8.07
N LEU A 78 3.23 -16.86 7.82
CA LEU A 78 4.45 -16.80 8.62
C LEU A 78 4.26 -16.12 9.99
N TYR A 79 3.15 -15.41 10.19
CA TYR A 79 2.91 -14.61 11.38
C TYR A 79 1.57 -14.93 12.01
N THR A 80 1.53 -14.93 13.34
CA THR A 80 0.28 -15.10 14.07
C THR A 80 -0.63 -13.87 13.85
N PRO A 81 -1.97 -14.04 13.88
CA PRO A 81 -2.91 -12.92 13.77
C PRO A 81 -2.65 -11.79 14.77
N TRP A 82 -2.11 -12.13 15.95
CA TRP A 82 -1.72 -11.16 16.98
C TRP A 82 -0.50 -10.33 16.61
N GLU A 83 0.52 -10.94 16.00
CA GLU A 83 1.69 -10.22 15.48
C GLU A 83 1.27 -9.26 14.36
N ILE A 84 0.38 -9.69 13.48
CA ILE A 84 -0.18 -8.85 12.40
C ILE A 84 -0.98 -7.68 13.00
N LEU A 85 -1.83 -7.92 14.00
CA LEU A 85 -2.63 -6.87 14.64
C LEU A 85 -1.74 -5.85 15.36
N ARG A 86 -0.73 -6.31 16.10
CA ARG A 86 0.23 -5.43 16.81
C ARG A 86 1.02 -4.57 15.84
N MET A 87 1.40 -5.13 14.70
CA MET A 87 2.06 -4.41 13.62
C MET A 87 1.15 -3.35 13.00
N LEU A 88 -0.10 -3.70 12.67
CA LEU A 88 -1.09 -2.75 12.17
C LEU A 88 -1.35 -1.62 13.18
N ALA A 89 -1.51 -1.96 14.46
CA ALA A 89 -1.69 -0.98 15.53
C ALA A 89 -0.49 -0.02 15.63
N ARG A 90 0.75 -0.53 15.54
CA ARG A 90 1.96 0.32 15.52
C ARG A 90 2.00 1.24 14.30
N VAL A 91 1.62 0.75 13.11
CA VAL A 91 1.55 1.58 11.90
C VAL A 91 0.53 2.70 12.06
N VAL A 92 -0.65 2.40 12.60
CA VAL A 92 -1.69 3.40 12.87
C VAL A 92 -1.25 4.40 13.93
N MET A 93 -0.73 3.93 15.07
CA MET A 93 -0.29 4.78 16.18
C MET A 93 0.90 5.69 15.83
N SER A 94 1.80 5.22 14.97
CA SER A 94 2.94 6.03 14.48
C SER A 94 2.58 6.97 13.33
N GLY A 95 1.31 6.99 12.90
CA GLY A 95 0.88 7.78 11.74
C GLY A 95 1.61 7.39 10.45
N GLY A 96 2.00 6.12 10.32
CA GLY A 96 2.80 5.61 9.22
C GLY A 96 4.31 5.73 9.43
N ARG A 97 4.84 6.57 10.33
CA ARG A 97 6.30 6.79 10.49
C ARG A 97 7.10 5.52 10.79
N SER A 98 6.48 4.50 11.38
CA SER A 98 7.11 3.17 11.54
C SER A 98 7.44 2.47 10.21
N LEU A 99 6.89 2.91 9.09
CA LEU A 99 7.22 2.37 7.77
C LEU A 99 8.42 3.08 7.12
N GLN A 100 8.93 4.15 7.73
CA GLN A 100 10.15 4.86 7.30
C GLN A 100 11.42 4.29 7.95
N ASN A 101 11.28 3.36 8.90
CA ASN A 101 12.41 2.78 9.60
C ASN A 101 12.53 1.29 9.25
N ARG A 102 13.74 0.88 8.83
CA ARG A 102 14.02 -0.48 8.35
C ARG A 102 13.80 -1.53 9.44
N GLU A 103 14.09 -1.18 10.69
CA GLU A 103 13.98 -2.08 11.86
C GLU A 103 12.53 -2.45 12.17
N THR A 104 11.59 -1.51 12.01
CA THR A 104 10.15 -1.76 12.21
C THR A 104 9.48 -2.40 11.00
N THR A 105 10.15 -2.39 9.85
CA THR A 105 9.70 -3.01 8.58
C THR A 105 10.26 -4.43 8.39
N HIS A 106 10.95 -4.98 9.40
CA HIS A 106 11.53 -6.32 9.38
C HIS A 106 10.52 -7.41 9.00
N VAL A 107 9.25 -7.27 9.38
CA VAL A 107 8.17 -8.21 9.01
C VAL A 107 7.96 -8.29 7.48
N TRP A 108 8.23 -7.21 6.74
CA TRP A 108 8.05 -7.16 5.29
C TRP A 108 9.28 -7.64 4.50
N TYR A 109 10.49 -7.41 5.03
CA TYR A 109 11.76 -7.70 4.36
C TYR A 109 12.45 -8.97 4.86
N ASP A 110 12.50 -9.15 6.16
CA ASP A 110 13.23 -10.22 6.81
C ASP A 110 12.20 -11.15 7.47
N GLY A 111 11.48 -11.82 6.56
CA GLY A 111 10.53 -12.86 6.92
C GLY A 111 11.29 -14.02 7.53
N ARG A 112 10.73 -14.62 8.60
CA ARG A 112 11.19 -15.93 9.10
C ARG A 112 11.14 -16.90 7.91
N ARG A 113 12.27 -17.11 7.25
CA ARG A 113 12.44 -17.93 6.05
C ARG A 113 13.09 -19.24 6.42
#